data_AF-A0AAD8AZ96-F1
#
_entry.id   AF-A0AAD8AZ96-F1
#
_cell.length_a   1.000
_cell.length_b   1.000
_cell.length_c   1.000
_cell.angle_alpha   90.00
_cell.angle_beta   90.00
_cell.angle_gamma   90.00
#
_symmetry.space_group_name_H-M   'P 1'
#
loop_
_entity.id
_entity.type
_entity.pdbx_description
1 polymer ?
#
loop_
_entity_poly.entity_id
_entity_poly.type
_entity_poly.pdbx_seq_one_letter_code
_entity_poly.pdbx_strand_id
1 'polypeptide(L)' 'AEIRSVCTEAGMFAIRAHRKLAKEKDFLKAVNKVIKAYAKSIATPCYMT' A
#
# COMPACT_ATOMS: atom_id res chain seq x y z
N ALA A 1 -7.15 -7.15 4.47
CA ALA A 1 -6.30 -7.37 3.27
C ALA A 1 -5.42 -6.16 2.94
N GLU A 2 -5.97 -4.94 2.98
CA GLU A 2 -5.31 -3.73 2.47
C GLU A 2 -4.05 -3.30 3.23
N ILE A 3 -4.03 -3.41 4.57
CA ILE A 3 -2.86 -3.02 5.38
C ILE A 3 -1.64 -3.88 5.04
N ARG A 4 -1.84 -5.19 4.80
CA ARG A 4 -0.77 -6.08 4.36
C ARG A 4 -0.20 -5.62 3.01
N SER A 5 -1.06 -5.26 2.07
CA SER A 5 -0.68 -4.73 0.76
C SER A 5 0.08 -3.40 0.89
N VAL A 6 -0.33 -2.52 1.80
CA VAL A 6 0.39 -1.26 2.09
C VAL A 6 1.82 -1.53 2.55
N CYS A 7 2.04 -2.50 3.46
CA CYS A 7 3.38 -2.83 3.93
C CYS A 7 4.27 -3.41 2.81
N THR A 8 3.72 -4.25 1.93
CA THR A 8 4.45 -4.79 0.78
C THR A 8 4.85 -3.67 -0.21
N GLU A 9 3.93 -2.75 -0.48
CA GLU A 9 4.17 -1.60 -1.37
C GLU A 9 5.18 -0.61 -0.79
N ALA A 10 5.14 -0.36 0.53
CA ALA A 10 6.12 0.49 1.20
C ALA A 10 7.55 -0.10 1.09
N GLY A 11 7.69 -1.42 1.24
CA GLY A 11 8.94 -2.14 0.99
C GLY A 11 9.43 -1.99 -0.45
N MET A 12 8.54 -2.09 -1.43
CA MET A 12 8.87 -1.89 -2.86
C MET A 12 9.43 -0.48 -3.13
N PHE A 13 8.83 0.56 -2.53
CA PHE A 13 9.35 1.94 -2.64
C PHE A 13 10.72 2.11 -2.00
N ALA A 14 10.99 1.43 -0.89
CA ALA A 14 12.31 1.44 -0.25
C ALA A 14 13.37 0.70 -1.10
N ILE A 15 13.03 -0.46 -1.69
CA ILE A 15 13.93 -1.24 -2.57
C ILE A 15 14.30 -0.44 -3.82
N ARG A 16 13.32 0.22 -4.46
CA ARG A 16 13.56 1.08 -5.63
C ARG A 16 14.50 2.25 -5.36
N ALA A 17 14.54 2.71 -4.11
CA ALA A 17 15.44 3.76 -3.67
C ALA A 17 16.77 3.22 -3.08
N HIS A 18 17.07 1.93 -3.28
CA HIS A 18 18.25 1.24 -2.73
C HIS A 18 18.42 1.40 -1.21
N ARG A 19 17.31 1.46 -0.47
CA ARG A 19 17.30 1.58 1.01
C ARG A 19 17.00 0.23 1.65
N LYS A 20 17.67 -0.03 2.78
CA LYS A 20 17.48 -1.25 3.60
C LYS A 20 16.36 -1.13 4.63
N LEU A 21 15.84 0.09 4.85
CA LEU A 21 14.77 0.39 5.79
C LEU A 21 13.71 1.25 5.11
N ALA A 22 12.44 0.91 5.34
CA ALA A 22 11.30 1.74 4.92
C ALA A 22 11.19 2.96 5.84
N LYS A 23 11.01 4.14 5.24
CA LYS A 23 10.78 5.39 5.97
C LYS A 23 9.32 5.80 5.86
N GLU A 24 8.87 6.71 6.71
CA GLU A 24 7.49 7.23 6.72
C GLU A 24 6.98 7.67 5.34
N LYS A 25 7.84 8.34 4.56
CA LYS A 25 7.51 8.77 3.19
C LYS A 25 7.13 7.62 2.24
N ASP A 26 7.67 6.43 2.46
CA ASP A 26 7.37 5.25 1.65
C ASP A 26 5.99 4.68 1.99
N PHE A 27 5.63 4.71 3.27
CA PHE A 27 4.29 4.33 3.74
C PHE A 27 3.24 5.32 3.24
N LEU A 28 3.50 6.63 3.26
CA LEU A 28 2.58 7.63 2.70
C LEU A 28 2.36 7.42 1.20
N LYS A 29 3.40 7.08 0.44
CA LYS A 29 3.28 6.74 -0.99
C LYS A 29 2.52 5.43 -1.21
N ALA A 30 2.80 4.41 -0.41
CA ALA A 30 2.12 3.12 -0.46
C ALA A 30 0.62 3.25 -0.14
N VAL A 31 0.24 4.04 0.87
CA VAL A 31 -1.15 4.30 1.22
C VAL A 31 -1.88 5.00 0.07
N ASN A 32 -1.28 6.06 -0.50
CA ASN A 32 -1.89 6.74 -1.65
C ASN A 32 -2.06 5.79 -2.84
N LYS A 33 -1.09 4.92 -3.10
CA LYS A 33 -1.19 3.91 -4.16
C LYS A 33 -2.29 2.89 -3.84
N VAL A 34 -2.24 2.22 -2.69
CA VAL A 34 -3.13 1.11 -2.32
C VAL A 34 -4.57 1.58 -2.10
N ILE A 35 -4.78 2.63 -1.31
CA ILE A 35 -6.13 3.03 -0.92
C ILE A 35 -6.80 3.90 -1.98
N LYS A 36 -6.09 4.90 -2.54
CA LYS A 36 -6.72 5.82 -3.49
C LYS A 36 -6.77 5.26 -4.92
N ALA A 37 -5.72 4.57 -5.36
CA ALA A 37 -5.69 4.06 -6.74
C ALA A 37 -6.43 2.72 -6.90
N TYR A 38 -6.39 1.83 -5.89
CA TYR A 38 -7.14 0.57 -5.95
C TYR A 38 -8.56 0.66 -5.37
N ALA A 39 -9.03 1.83 -4.92
CA ALA A 39 -10.41 2.05 -4.45
C ALA A 39 -11.48 1.45 -5.35
N LYS A 40 -11.22 1.41 -6.66
CA LYS A 40 -12.12 0.87 -7.69
C LYS A 40 -12.21 -0.66 -7.72
N SER A 41 -11.21 -1.38 -7.20
CA SER A 41 -11.15 -2.86 -7.19
C SER A 41 -11.21 -3.46 -5.79
N ILE A 42 -11.61 -2.68 -4.78
CA ILE A 42 -11.72 -3.17 -3.41
C ILE A 42 -12.93 -4.11 -3.32
N ALA A 43 -12.70 -5.33 -2.85
CA ALA A 43 -13.72 -6.38 -2.70
C ALA A 43 -14.55 -6.25 -1.41
N THR A 44 -14.34 -5.21 -0.60
CA THR A 44 -15.07 -4.94 0.65
C THR A 44 -16.59 -4.84 0.51
N PRO A 45 -17.20 -4.24 -0.55
CA PRO A 45 -18.66 -4.19 -0.62
C PRO A 45 -19.31 -5.55 -0.87
N CYS A 46 -18.56 -6.57 -1.33
CA CYS A 46 -19.12 -7.87 -1.67
C CYS A 46 -19.50 -8.75 -0.46
N TYR A 47 -19.08 -8.41 0.75
CA TYR A 47 -19.33 -9.26 1.94
C TYR A 47 -19.86 -8.48 3.15
N MET A 48 -20.23 -7.20 3.00
CA MET A 48 -20.77 -6.36 4.07
C MET A 48 -22.31 -6.32 4.11
N THR A 49 -22.98 -7.34 3.56
CA THR A 49 -24.42 -7.58 3.75
C THR A 49 -24.71 -8.28 5.07
#